data_AF-A0A7J9FLF0-F1
#
_entry.id   AF-A0A7J9FLF0-F1
#
_cell.length_a   1.000
_cell.length_b   1.000
_cell.length_c   1.000
_cell.angle_alpha   90.00
_cell.angle_beta   90.00
_cell.angle_gamma   90.00
#
_symmetry.space_group_name_H-M   'P 1'
#
loop_
_entity.id
_entity.type
_entity.pdbx_description
1 polymer ?
#
loop_
_entity_poly.entity_id
_entity_poly.type
_entity_poly.pdbx_seq_one_letter_code
_entity_poly.pdbx_strand_id
1 'polypeptide(L)'
;CGGEILFIIFSPAGKPYSFGHPSVEFVAKRFSNASKHLEETTDAPVETYRKERMNLLVQDFNDVQEQLDVIKEKQKEIALAKRSLGKEIHHWWKAPIDQLNLRELYEQGERFAEFNNLIPITRDKKNAAISSMQAPMDEDVPSASPP
;
A
#
# COMPACT_ATOMS: atom_id res chain seq x y z
N CYS A 1 16.77 6.91 -13.44
CA CYS A 1 18.13 6.42 -13.76
C CYS A 1 19.11 7.59 -13.65
N GLY A 2 19.98 7.64 -12.63
CA GLY A 2 20.88 8.77 -12.35
C GLY A 2 22.36 8.41 -12.56
N GLY A 3 22.72 8.02 -13.78
CA GLY A 3 24.09 7.60 -14.10
C GLY A 3 25.01 8.78 -14.43
N GLU A 4 26.30 8.60 -14.14
CA GLU A 4 27.37 9.50 -14.59
C GLU A 4 27.75 9.20 -16.03
N ILE A 5 27.95 10.24 -16.85
CA ILE A 5 28.26 10.10 -18.28
C ILE A 5 29.37 11.07 -18.71
N LEU A 6 30.19 10.65 -19.67
CA LEU A 6 31.20 11.48 -20.34
C LEU A 6 31.20 11.15 -21.83
N PHE A 7 30.97 12.17 -22.66
CA PHE A 7 31.13 12.12 -24.11
C PHE A 7 32.34 12.93 -24.51
N ILE A 8 33.17 12.36 -25.37
CA ILE A 8 34.31 13.04 -26.01
C ILE A 8 34.19 12.81 -27.51
N ILE A 9 34.12 13.88 -28.29
CA ILE A 9 34.00 13.83 -29.75
C ILE A 9 35.14 14.66 -30.34
N PHE A 10 35.81 14.12 -31.36
CA PHE A 10 36.85 14.81 -32.11
C PHE A 10 36.27 15.31 -33.43
N SER A 11 36.47 16.59 -33.74
CA SER A 11 36.22 17.09 -35.09
C SER A 11 37.16 16.44 -36.10
N PRO A 12 36.86 16.50 -37.42
CA PRO A 12 37.78 16.04 -38.46
C PRO A 12 39.16 16.71 -38.40
N ALA A 13 39.24 17.92 -37.84
CA ALA A 13 40.49 18.65 -37.61
C ALA A 13 41.21 18.28 -36.30
N GLY A 14 40.73 17.26 -35.58
CA GLY A 14 41.34 16.74 -34.34
C GLY A 14 41.04 17.55 -33.07
N LYS A 15 40.18 18.58 -33.13
CA LYS A 15 39.80 19.35 -31.93
C LYS A 15 38.79 18.57 -31.07
N PRO A 16 39.04 18.38 -29.77
CA PRO A 16 38.12 17.69 -28.87
C PRO A 16 36.98 18.60 -28.40
N TYR A 17 35.80 18.00 -28.25
CA TYR A 17 34.63 18.56 -27.60
C TYR A 17 34.14 17.57 -26.57
N SER A 18 33.90 18.04 -25.33
CA SER A 18 33.49 17.18 -24.23
C SER A 18 32.21 17.68 -23.57
N PHE A 19 31.41 16.72 -23.11
CA PHE A 19 30.24 16.94 -22.27
C PHE A 19 30.18 15.85 -21.21
N GLY A 20 29.83 16.22 -19.98
CA GLY A 20 29.71 15.25 -18.91
C GLY A 20 28.71 15.68 -17.85
N HIS A 21 28.12 14.68 -17.18
CA HIS A 21 27.24 14.87 -16.03
C HIS A 21 27.78 14.07 -14.84
N PRO A 22 27.96 14.69 -13.66
CA PRO A 22 27.61 16.08 -13.32
C PRO A 22 28.54 17.16 -13.90
N SER A 23 29.80 16.84 -14.19
CA SER A 23 30.71 17.69 -15.00
C SER A 23 31.78 16.82 -15.68
N VAL A 24 32.45 17.35 -16.70
CA VAL A 24 33.56 16.66 -17.37
C VAL A 24 34.70 16.38 -16.40
N GLU A 25 35.06 17.37 -15.58
CA GLU A 25 36.15 17.29 -14.59
C GLU A 25 35.84 16.24 -13.53
N PHE A 26 34.60 16.19 -13.05
CA PHE A 26 34.16 15.22 -12.05
C PHE A 26 34.35 13.79 -12.56
N VAL A 27 33.84 13.51 -13.76
CA VAL A 27 33.92 12.17 -14.36
C VAL A 27 35.37 11.84 -14.73
N ALA A 28 36.12 12.77 -15.32
CA ALA A 28 37.53 12.56 -15.68
C ALA A 28 38.43 12.28 -14.47
N LYS A 29 38.20 12.97 -13.35
CA LYS A 29 38.92 12.73 -12.08
C LYS A 29 38.65 11.33 -11.55
N ARG A 30 37.40 10.85 -11.64
CA ARG A 30 37.04 9.47 -11.27
C ARG A 30 37.79 8.45 -12.12
N PHE A 31 37.82 8.61 -13.44
CA PHE A 31 38.55 7.71 -14.34
C PHE A 31 40.06 7.72 -14.08
N SER A 32 40.63 8.90 -13.81
CA SER A 32 42.06 9.05 -13.52
C SER A 32 42.46 8.43 -12.18
N ASN A 33 41.54 8.46 -11.20
CA ASN A 33 41.74 7.88 -9.87
C ASN A 33 41.33 6.40 -9.79
N ALA A 34 40.82 5.80 -10.87
CA ALA A 34 40.39 4.40 -10.87
C ALA A 34 41.53 3.42 -10.56
N SER A 35 42.80 3.81 -10.80
CA SER A 35 43.99 3.05 -10.39
C SER A 35 44.31 3.13 -8.89
N LYS A 36 43.74 4.11 -8.17
CA LYS A 36 43.93 4.31 -6.72
C LYS A 36 42.77 3.75 -5.89
N HIS A 37 41.62 3.48 -6.50
CA HIS A 37 40.39 3.08 -5.81
C HIS A 37 40.34 1.58 -5.44
N LEU A 38 41.38 0.80 -5.73
CA LEU A 38 41.46 -0.58 -5.20
C LEU A 38 41.89 -0.62 -3.73
N GLU A 39 42.47 0.46 -3.22
CA GLU A 39 42.90 0.59 -1.82
C GLU A 39 41.93 1.52 -1.09
N GLU A 40 40.96 0.90 -0.44
CA GLU A 40 40.26 1.30 0.79
C GLU A 40 39.92 2.77 1.10
N THR A 41 38.71 2.90 1.69
CA THR A 41 38.22 4.01 2.53
C THR A 41 37.95 5.34 1.84
N THR A 42 36.70 5.57 1.44
CA THR A 42 35.86 6.74 1.85
C THR A 42 34.49 6.63 1.16
N ASP A 43 33.53 5.86 1.71
CA ASP A 43 32.09 6.13 1.51
C ASP A 43 31.12 5.33 2.42
N ALA A 44 31.58 4.81 3.56
CA ALA A 44 30.74 4.06 4.49
C ALA A 44 29.44 4.80 4.92
N PRO A 45 29.43 6.12 5.16
CA PRO A 45 28.20 6.86 5.49
C PRO A 45 27.21 6.94 4.31
N VAL A 46 27.71 7.16 3.09
CA VAL A 46 26.88 7.29 1.88
C VAL A 46 26.25 5.95 1.52
N GLU A 47 27.00 4.85 1.63
CA GLU A 47 26.48 3.52 1.35
C GLU A 47 25.47 3.06 2.42
N THR A 48 25.65 3.47 3.68
CA THR A 48 24.67 3.24 4.75
C THR A 48 23.36 3.98 4.47
N TYR A 49 23.43 5.27 4.14
CA TYR A 49 22.27 6.05 3.76
C TYR A 49 21.53 5.49 2.53
N ARG A 50 22.28 5.00 1.53
CA ARG A 50 21.70 4.32 0.37
C ARG A 50 20.93 3.05 0.76
N LYS A 51 21.51 2.23 1.64
CA LYS A 51 20.89 0.99 2.13
C LYS A 51 19.64 1.28 2.96
N GLU A 52 19.67 2.26 3.85
CA GLU A 52 18.50 2.67 4.63
C GLU A 52 17.35 3.13 3.75
N ARG A 53 17.63 3.99 2.76
CA ARG A 53 16.61 4.42 1.79
C ARG A 53 16.02 3.27 0.97
N MET A 54 16.86 2.33 0.56
CA MET A 54 16.41 1.15 -0.17
C MET A 54 15.55 0.25 0.71
N ASN A 55 15.93 0.04 1.97
CA ASN A 55 15.16 -0.76 2.92
C ASN A 55 13.79 -0.12 3.19
N LEU A 56 13.74 1.21 3.37
CA LEU A 56 12.47 1.92 3.55
C LEU A 56 11.55 1.75 2.34
N LEU A 57 12.09 1.89 1.12
CA LEU A 57 11.30 1.69 -0.09
C LEU A 57 10.81 0.24 -0.24
N VAL A 58 11.63 -0.74 0.13
CA VAL A 58 11.23 -2.15 0.13
C VAL A 58 10.12 -2.40 1.16
N GLN A 59 10.21 -1.77 2.33
CA GLN A 59 9.17 -1.86 3.35
C GLN A 59 7.85 -1.25 2.84
N ASP A 60 7.88 -0.01 2.33
CA ASP A 60 6.69 0.64 1.77
C ASP A 60 6.04 -0.20 0.65
N PHE A 61 6.86 -0.79 -0.21
CA PHE A 61 6.39 -1.68 -1.27
C PHE A 61 5.70 -2.92 -0.72
N ASN A 62 6.31 -3.58 0.27
CA ASN A 62 5.74 -4.78 0.89
C ASN A 62 4.43 -4.47 1.61
N ASP A 63 4.35 -3.34 2.32
CA ASP A 63 3.14 -2.92 3.03
C ASP A 63 1.97 -2.67 2.07
N VAL A 64 2.22 -1.99 0.95
CA VAL A 64 1.21 -1.78 -0.10
C VAL A 64 0.80 -3.10 -0.76
N GLN A 65 1.76 -4.00 -0.97
CA GLN A 65 1.51 -5.32 -1.55
C GLN A 65 0.61 -6.17 -0.63
N GLU A 66 0.88 -6.18 0.67
CA GLU A 66 0.04 -6.89 1.66
C GLU A 66 -1.39 -6.35 1.69
N GLN A 67 -1.56 -5.02 1.71
CA GLN A 67 -2.89 -4.40 1.67
C GLN A 67 -3.66 -4.80 0.42
N LEU A 68 -2.99 -4.81 -0.73
CA LEU A 68 -3.57 -5.19 -2.00
C LEU A 68 -4.02 -6.66 -2.02
N ASP A 69 -3.26 -7.55 -1.40
CA ASP A 69 -3.63 -8.96 -1.29
C ASP A 69 -4.82 -9.17 -0.33
N VAL A 70 -4.89 -8.45 0.80
CA VAL A 70 -6.06 -8.43 1.68
C VAL A 70 -7.32 -7.93 0.94
N ILE A 71 -7.20 -6.87 0.14
CA ILE A 71 -8.31 -6.33 -0.66
C ILE A 71 -8.77 -7.37 -1.70
N LYS A 72 -7.83 -8.04 -2.38
CA LYS A 72 -8.15 -9.08 -3.36
C LYS A 72 -8.88 -10.27 -2.73
N GLU A 73 -8.45 -10.73 -1.56
CA GLU A 73 -9.15 -11.82 -0.87
C GLU A 73 -10.57 -11.41 -0.47
N LYS A 74 -10.76 -10.20 0.09
CA LYS A 74 -12.11 -9.67 0.37
C LYS A 74 -12.96 -9.55 -0.90
N GLN A 75 -12.38 -9.14 -2.02
CA GLN A 75 -13.10 -9.08 -3.30
C GLN A 75 -13.53 -10.48 -3.77
N LYS A 76 -12.69 -11.51 -3.61
CA LYS A 76 -13.05 -12.90 -3.90
C LYS A 76 -14.19 -13.38 -3.01
N GLU A 77 -14.14 -13.11 -1.71
CA GLU A 77 -15.21 -13.45 -0.78
C GLU A 77 -16.55 -12.81 -1.18
N ILE A 78 -16.54 -11.52 -1.53
CA ILE A 78 -17.74 -10.81 -2.03
C ILE A 78 -18.24 -11.42 -3.34
N ALA A 79 -17.35 -11.76 -4.26
CA ALA A 79 -17.73 -12.38 -5.53
C ALA A 79 -18.36 -13.76 -5.34
N LEU A 80 -17.80 -14.56 -4.42
CA LEU A 80 -18.36 -15.87 -4.03
C LEU A 80 -19.72 -15.70 -3.35
N ALA A 81 -19.86 -14.74 -2.43
CA ALA A 81 -21.13 -14.43 -1.78
C ALA A 81 -22.20 -13.99 -2.80
N LYS A 82 -21.85 -13.16 -3.78
CA LYS A 82 -22.77 -12.77 -4.87
C LYS A 82 -23.18 -13.97 -5.74
N ARG A 83 -22.25 -14.91 -5.98
CA ARG A 83 -22.52 -16.13 -6.76
C ARG A 83 -23.42 -17.11 -6.01
N SER A 84 -23.23 -17.26 -4.69
CA SER A 84 -24.12 -18.08 -3.85
C SER A 84 -25.50 -17.45 -3.69
N LEU A 85 -25.57 -16.11 -3.67
CA LEU A 85 -26.84 -15.36 -3.69
C LEU A 85 -27.62 -15.50 -5.01
N GLY A 86 -26.90 -15.83 -6.10
CA GLY A 86 -27.38 -15.84 -7.48
C GLY A 86 -28.28 -17.02 -7.88
N LYS A 87 -28.89 -17.73 -6.92
CA LYS A 87 -29.90 -18.75 -7.25
C LYS A 87 -31.28 -18.53 -6.64
N GLU A 88 -31.42 -17.77 -5.55
CA GLU A 88 -32.75 -17.69 -4.91
C GLU A 88 -32.94 -16.51 -3.95
N ILE A 89 -32.37 -15.33 -4.24
CA ILE A 89 -33.01 -14.13 -3.70
C ILE A 89 -34.05 -13.68 -4.70
N HIS A 90 -35.24 -14.25 -4.56
CA HIS A 90 -36.46 -13.65 -5.08
C HIS A 90 -36.44 -12.18 -4.65
N HIS A 91 -36.42 -11.26 -5.62
CA HIS A 91 -36.30 -9.82 -5.39
C HIS A 91 -37.60 -9.26 -4.78
N TRP A 92 -37.97 -9.75 -3.61
CA TRP A 92 -39.22 -9.46 -2.92
C TRP A 92 -39.36 -7.97 -2.59
N TRP A 93 -38.26 -7.24 -2.51
CA TRP A 93 -38.23 -5.79 -2.33
C TRP A 93 -38.26 -4.98 -3.64
N LYS A 94 -38.21 -5.62 -4.82
CA LYS A 94 -38.32 -4.95 -6.13
C LYS A 94 -39.74 -4.96 -6.70
N ALA A 95 -40.68 -5.67 -6.08
CA ALA A 95 -42.08 -5.64 -6.49
C ALA A 95 -42.65 -4.23 -6.28
N PRO A 96 -43.21 -3.59 -7.32
CA PRO A 96 -43.85 -2.28 -7.18
C PRO A 96 -45.06 -2.36 -6.24
N ILE A 97 -45.18 -1.39 -5.32
CA ILE A 97 -46.19 -1.39 -4.25
C ILE A 97 -47.62 -1.39 -4.83
N ASP A 98 -47.81 -0.75 -5.97
CA ASP A 98 -49.04 -0.67 -6.75
C ASP A 98 -49.48 -2.01 -7.38
N GLN A 99 -48.58 -2.99 -7.43
CA GLN A 99 -48.85 -4.33 -7.99
C GLN A 99 -49.12 -5.38 -6.91
N LEU A 100 -49.06 -5.01 -5.62
CA LEU A 100 -49.27 -5.91 -4.50
C LEU A 100 -50.71 -5.80 -3.98
N ASN A 101 -51.32 -6.94 -3.69
CA ASN A 101 -52.59 -6.94 -2.97
C ASN A 101 -52.39 -6.63 -1.47
N LEU A 102 -53.48 -6.33 -0.75
CA LEU A 102 -53.40 -5.91 0.65
C LEU A 102 -52.67 -6.92 1.54
N ARG A 103 -52.85 -8.23 1.29
CA ARG A 103 -52.19 -9.31 2.04
C ARG A 103 -50.69 -9.33 1.75
N GLU A 104 -50.32 -9.29 0.47
CA GLU A 104 -48.91 -9.26 0.04
C GLU A 104 -48.17 -8.03 0.57
N LEU A 105 -48.86 -6.89 0.66
CA LEU A 105 -48.31 -5.66 1.23
C LEU A 105 -47.98 -5.80 2.72
N TYR A 106 -48.87 -6.43 3.51
CA TYR A 106 -48.60 -6.76 4.91
C TYR A 106 -47.45 -7.74 5.07
N GLU A 107 -47.42 -8.82 4.27
CA GLU A 107 -46.34 -9.81 4.28
C GLU A 107 -44.99 -9.20 3.90
N GLN A 108 -44.98 -8.25 2.96
CA GLN A 108 -43.77 -7.50 2.60
C GLN A 108 -43.32 -6.59 3.76
N GLY A 109 -44.27 -5.93 4.44
CA GLY A 109 -44.01 -5.11 5.63
C GLY A 109 -43.39 -5.89 6.78
N GLU A 110 -43.90 -7.10 7.07
CA GLU A 110 -43.33 -8.00 8.08
C GLU A 110 -41.90 -8.41 7.72
N ARG A 111 -41.63 -8.74 6.46
CA ARG A 111 -40.26 -9.07 5.99
C ARG A 111 -39.30 -7.88 6.10
N PHE A 112 -39.76 -6.66 5.88
CA PHE A 112 -38.96 -5.46 6.14
C PHE A 112 -38.70 -5.25 7.62
N ALA A 113 -39.68 -5.50 8.49
CA ALA A 113 -39.49 -5.41 9.94
C ALA A 113 -38.47 -6.44 10.45
N GLU A 114 -38.57 -7.70 9.99
CA GLU A 114 -37.58 -8.75 10.27
C GLU A 114 -36.18 -8.38 9.78
N PHE A 115 -36.08 -7.89 8.54
CA PHE A 115 -34.80 -7.43 7.99
C PHE A 115 -34.20 -6.28 8.82
N ASN A 116 -35.01 -5.29 9.20
CA ASN A 116 -34.57 -4.17 10.02
C ASN A 116 -34.10 -4.61 11.41
N ASN A 117 -34.68 -5.66 11.98
CA ASN A 117 -34.23 -6.25 13.25
C ASN A 117 -32.87 -6.95 13.15
N LEU A 118 -32.46 -7.40 11.95
CA LEU A 118 -31.13 -7.98 11.72
C LEU A 118 -30.01 -6.93 11.58
N ILE A 119 -30.35 -5.69 11.22
CA ILE A 119 -29.38 -4.59 11.06
C ILE A 119 -28.64 -4.25 12.37
N PRO A 120 -29.30 -4.00 13.53
CA PRO A 120 -28.61 -3.67 14.77
C PRO A 120 -27.69 -4.81 15.25
N ILE A 121 -28.10 -6.07 15.07
CA ILE A 121 -27.30 -7.26 15.44
C ILE A 121 -25.95 -7.29 14.70
N THR A 122 -25.89 -6.81 13.46
CA THR A 122 -24.64 -6.73 12.70
C THR A 122 -23.76 -5.54 13.10
N ARG A 123 -24.36 -4.44 13.59
CA ARG A 123 -23.63 -3.26 14.09
C ARG A 123 -22.94 -3.56 15.41
N ASP A 124 -23.61 -4.25 16.33
CA ASP A 124 -23.05 -4.60 17.63
C ASP A 124 -21.92 -5.65 17.51
N LYS A 125 -22.06 -6.64 16.61
CA LYS A 125 -20.99 -7.60 16.31
C LYS A 125 -19.73 -6.92 15.75
N LYS A 126 -19.89 -5.92 14.87
CA LYS A 126 -18.76 -5.15 14.32
C LYS A 126 -18.09 -4.29 15.40
N ASN A 127 -18.87 -3.65 16.27
CA ASN A 127 -18.34 -2.82 17.36
C ASN A 127 -17.62 -3.66 18.43
N ALA A 128 -18.13 -4.85 18.76
CA ALA A 128 -17.48 -5.78 19.69
C ALA A 128 -16.12 -6.29 19.16
N ALA A 129 -16.03 -6.60 17.87
CA ALA A 129 -14.77 -7.03 17.25
C ALA A 129 -13.71 -5.91 17.25
N ILE A 130 -14.11 -4.65 17.02
CA ILE A 130 -13.21 -3.49 17.06
C ILE A 130 -12.78 -3.17 18.50
N SER A 131 -13.69 -3.24 19.47
CA SER A 131 -13.38 -3.01 20.88
C SER A 131 -12.49 -4.11 21.49
N SER A 132 -12.60 -5.35 21.03
CA SER A 132 -11.75 -6.46 21.47
C SER A 132 -10.30 -6.34 20.97
N MET A 133 -10.04 -5.58 19.90
CA MET A 133 -8.68 -5.32 19.41
C MET A 133 -8.01 -4.14 20.13
N GLN A 134 -8.74 -3.37 20.94
CA GLN A 134 -8.25 -2.21 21.68
C GLN A 134 -8.45 -2.42 23.19
N ALA A 135 -7.72 -3.37 23.78
CA ALA A 135 -7.52 -3.45 25.23
C ALA A 135 -6.21 -2.75 25.62
N PRO A 136 -6.12 -2.15 26.82
CA PRO A 136 -5.11 -1.15 27.14
C PRO A 136 -3.74 -1.77 27.33
N MET A 137 -2.72 -1.12 26.77
CA MET A 137 -1.34 -1.29 27.23
C MET A 137 -1.28 -0.68 28.64
N ASP A 138 -1.18 -1.53 29.67
CA ASP A 138 -0.81 -1.11 31.02
C ASP A 138 0.60 -0.50 30.96
N GLU A 139 0.68 0.82 30.94
CA GLU A 139 1.93 1.57 31.10
C GLU A 139 2.24 1.69 32.61
N ASP A 140 2.84 0.64 33.16
CA ASP A 140 3.59 0.72 34.43
C ASP A 140 5.09 0.84 34.07
N VAL A 141 5.54 2.06 33.80
CA VAL A 141 6.96 2.37 33.61
C VAL A 141 7.41 3.34 34.72
N PRO A 142 8.33 2.91 35.63
CA PRO A 142 8.85 3.79 36.65
C PRO A 142 9.78 4.83 36.04
N SER A 143 9.46 6.11 36.26
CA SER A 143 10.31 7.25 35.94
C SER A 143 11.59 7.21 36.77
N ALA A 144 12.68 6.73 36.18
CA ALA A 144 14.04 6.92 36.69
C ALA A 144 14.77 7.94 35.82
N SER A 145 14.86 9.18 36.31
CA SER A 145 15.75 10.21 35.76
C SER A 145 17.18 9.98 36.29
N PRO A 146 18.23 9.97 35.46
CA PRO A 146 19.60 10.05 35.95
C PRO A 146 20.07 11.51 36.11
N PRO A 147 21.16 11.74 36.87
CA PRO A 147 21.66 13.07 37.24
C PRO A 147 22.31 13.86 36.09
#